data_AF-A0A9X3M5T0-F1
#
_entry.id   AF-A0A9X3M5T0-F1
#
_cell.length_a   1.000
_cell.length_b   1.000
_cell.length_c   1.000
_cell.angle_alpha   90.00
_cell.angle_beta   90.00
_cell.angle_gamma   90.00
#
_symmetry.space_group_name_H-M   'P 1'
#
loop_
_entity.id
_entity.type
_entity.pdbx_description
1 polymer ?
#
loop_
_entity_poly.entity_id
_entity_poly.type
_entity_poly.pdbx_seq_one_letter_code
_entity_poly.pdbx_strand_id
1 'polypeptide(L)'
;MEELQVDPLVAADRAAKVRGEQESWVSHLGGNRPQVSAAIFGAGLQEKAQEFLSLVDQGHSVRISHAERMVKAGEDLVGLAGRVGDADQDNSTRLGEGSVWA
;
A
#
# COMPACT_ATOMS: atom_id res chain seq x y z
N MET A 1 28.98 -7.04 0.30
CA MET A 1 27.58 -6.80 0.68
C MET A 1 27.61 -5.43 1.32
N GLU A 2 27.13 -4.41 0.61
CA GLU A 2 27.12 -3.04 1.12
C GLU A 2 26.11 -2.97 2.26
N GLU A 3 26.52 -2.45 3.42
CA GLU A 3 25.63 -2.26 4.55
C GLU A 3 24.66 -1.14 4.18
N LEU A 4 23.38 -1.49 3.99
CA LEU A 4 22.32 -0.54 3.71
C LEU A 4 22.07 0.24 4.99
N GLN A 5 22.77 1.36 5.16
CA GLN A 5 22.53 2.29 6.25
C GLN A 5 21.21 3.01 6.01
N VAL A 6 20.14 2.42 6.52
CA VAL A 6 18.81 2.99 6.50
C VAL A 6 18.53 3.53 7.89
N ASP A 7 18.52 4.84 8.04
CA ASP A 7 18.04 5.50 9.26
C ASP A 7 16.56 5.09 9.50
N PRO A 8 16.24 4.44 10.64
CA PRO A 8 14.90 3.95 10.92
C PRO A 8 13.83 5.05 10.96
N LEU A 9 14.19 6.27 11.38
CA LEU A 9 13.26 7.41 11.42
C LEU A 9 12.91 7.86 10.00
N VAL A 10 13.92 7.94 9.13
CA VAL A 10 13.74 8.26 7.71
C VAL A 10 12.95 7.16 7.00
N ALA A 11 13.19 5.89 7.35
CA ALA A 11 12.43 4.77 6.83
C ALA A 11 10.96 4.82 7.24
N ALA A 12 10.68 5.15 8.51
CA ALA A 12 9.31 5.27 9.03
C ALA A 12 8.54 6.40 8.34
N ASP A 13 9.17 7.57 8.14
CA ASP A 13 8.56 8.70 7.42
C ASP A 13 8.24 8.33 5.97
N ARG A 14 9.21 7.75 5.25
CA ARG A 14 9.01 7.28 3.87
C ARG A 14 7.92 6.21 3.78
N ALA A 15 7.90 5.28 4.74
CA ALA A 15 6.88 4.24 4.83
C ALA A 15 5.48 4.83 5.04
N ALA A 16 5.35 5.82 5.92
CA ALA A 16 4.09 6.51 6.18
C ALA A 16 3.59 7.26 4.94
N LYS A 17 4.50 7.92 4.20
CA LYS A 17 4.15 8.58 2.93
C LYS A 17 3.64 7.59 1.89
N VAL A 18 4.33 6.47 1.69
CA VAL A 18 3.91 5.42 0.75
C VAL A 18 2.54 4.86 1.15
N ARG A 19 2.30 4.61 2.45
CA ARG A 19 0.98 4.19 2.94
C ARG A 19 -0.10 5.21 2.61
N GLY A 20 0.15 6.50 2.81
CA GLY A 20 -0.80 7.57 2.46
C GLY A 20 -1.12 7.62 0.96
N GLU A 21 -0.13 7.40 0.10
CA GLU A 21 -0.35 7.31 -1.35
C GLU A 21 -1.21 6.08 -1.72
N GLN A 22 -1.01 4.96 -1.04
CA GLN A 22 -1.80 3.73 -1.23
C GLN A 22 -3.26 3.92 -0.75
N GLU A 23 -3.47 4.56 0.40
CA GLU A 23 -4.81 4.89 0.93
C GLU A 23 -5.56 5.82 -0.04
N SER A 24 -4.88 6.84 -0.56
CA SER A 24 -5.41 7.73 -1.59
C SER A 24 -5.81 6.98 -2.86
N TRP A 25 -5.00 6.01 -3.29
CA TRP A 25 -5.29 5.18 -4.45
C TRP A 25 -6.51 4.27 -4.26
N VAL A 26 -6.66 3.63 -3.09
CA VAL A 26 -7.86 2.85 -2.76
C VAL A 26 -9.11 3.73 -2.81
N SER A 27 -9.05 4.91 -2.19
CA SER A 27 -10.15 5.89 -2.20
C SER A 27 -10.50 6.33 -3.62
N HIS A 28 -9.49 6.64 -4.44
CA HIS A 28 -9.68 7.01 -5.84
C HIS A 28 -10.40 5.89 -6.62
N LEU A 29 -9.96 4.64 -6.48
CA LEU A 29 -10.61 3.51 -7.13
C LEU A 29 -12.04 3.32 -6.64
N GLY A 30 -12.29 3.38 -5.33
CA GLY A 30 -13.63 3.24 -4.76
C GLY A 30 -14.61 4.33 -5.23
N GLY A 31 -14.13 5.55 -5.46
CA GLY A 31 -14.92 6.66 -5.98
C GLY A 31 -15.10 6.68 -7.50
N ASN A 32 -14.26 5.96 -8.26
CA ASN A 32 -14.21 6.03 -9.73
C ASN A 32 -14.43 4.67 -10.38
N ARG A 33 -15.65 4.14 -10.26
CA ARG A 33 -16.04 2.93 -11.00
C ARG A 33 -16.08 3.24 -12.50
N PRO A 34 -15.45 2.41 -13.35
CA PRO A 34 -15.54 2.58 -14.80
C PRO A 34 -17.00 2.52 -15.25
N GLN A 35 -17.41 3.51 -16.05
CA GLN A 35 -18.73 3.50 -16.67
C GLN A 35 -18.58 3.15 -18.15
N VAL A 36 -19.20 2.05 -18.55
CA VAL A 36 -19.33 1.68 -19.95
C VAL A 36 -20.80 1.62 -20.30
N SER A 37 -21.20 2.34 -21.35
CA SER A 37 -22.58 2.34 -21.81
C SER A 37 -22.87 1.06 -22.59
N ALA A 38 -23.94 0.35 -22.20
CA ALA A 38 -24.43 -0.81 -22.96
C ALA A 38 -24.85 -0.43 -24.39
N ALA A 39 -25.17 0.84 -24.66
CA ALA A 39 -25.56 1.30 -25.99
C ALA A 39 -24.43 1.19 -27.04
N ILE A 40 -23.17 1.15 -26.61
CA ILE A 40 -22.00 1.01 -27.50
C ILE A 40 -22.03 -0.32 -28.27
N PHE A 41 -22.68 -1.34 -27.71
CA PHE A 41 -22.78 -2.67 -28.33
C PHE A 41 -23.81 -2.73 -29.45
N GLY A 42 -24.72 -1.76 -29.57
CA GLY A 42 -25.77 -1.77 -30.60
C GLY A 42 -26.92 -2.75 -30.34
N ALA A 43 -27.92 -2.72 -31.20
CA ALA A 43 -29.13 -3.54 -31.07
C ALA A 43 -28.83 -5.03 -31.37
N GLY A 44 -29.38 -5.93 -30.53
CA GLY A 44 -29.24 -7.38 -30.69
C GLY A 44 -28.05 -8.01 -29.97
N LEU A 45 -27.19 -7.19 -29.33
CA LEU A 45 -26.00 -7.64 -28.60
C LEU A 45 -26.13 -7.47 -27.08
N GLN A 46 -27.36 -7.42 -26.55
CA GLN A 46 -27.61 -7.17 -25.12
C GLN A 46 -26.92 -8.18 -24.19
N GLU A 47 -26.91 -9.46 -24.56
CA GLU A 47 -26.25 -10.50 -23.77
C GLU A 47 -24.73 -10.29 -23.71
N LYS A 48 -24.11 -9.93 -24.84
CA LYS A 48 -22.66 -9.63 -24.91
C LYS A 48 -22.30 -8.34 -24.18
N ALA A 49 -23.18 -7.34 -24.22
CA ALA A 49 -23.02 -6.13 -23.42
C ALA A 49 -23.02 -6.47 -21.92
N GLN A 50 -23.92 -7.33 -21.45
CA GLN A 50 -23.98 -7.75 -20.04
C GLN A 50 -22.73 -8.54 -19.63
N GLU A 51 -22.29 -9.49 -20.48
CA GLU A 51 -21.06 -10.25 -20.24
C GLU A 51 -19.84 -9.32 -20.09
N PHE A 52 -19.69 -8.37 -21.01
CA PHE A 52 -18.61 -7.39 -20.95
C PHE A 52 -18.68 -6.49 -19.70
N LEU A 53 -19.86 -5.99 -19.35
CA LEU A 53 -20.03 -5.15 -18.14
C LEU A 53 -19.69 -5.93 -16.87
N SER A 54 -20.04 -7.22 -16.81
CA SER A 54 -19.64 -8.10 -15.71
C SER A 54 -18.11 -8.23 -15.62
N LEU A 55 -17.40 -8.35 -16.74
CA LEU A 55 -15.94 -8.39 -16.76
C LEU A 55 -15.30 -7.07 -16.33
N VAL A 56 -15.88 -5.93 -16.73
CA VAL A 56 -15.44 -4.60 -16.27
C VAL A 56 -15.57 -4.48 -14.74
N ASP A 57 -16.69 -4.96 -14.21
CA ASP A 57 -16.95 -4.97 -12.77
C ASP A 57 -15.97 -5.87 -12.02
N GLN A 58 -15.79 -7.10 -12.48
CA GLN A 58 -14.80 -8.02 -11.91
C GLN A 58 -13.38 -7.43 -11.93
N GLY A 59 -12.96 -6.88 -13.07
CA GLY A 59 -11.66 -6.23 -13.20
C GLY A 59 -11.50 -5.01 -12.30
N HIS A 60 -12.58 -4.28 -12.01
CA HIS A 60 -12.57 -3.19 -11.04
C HIS A 60 -12.44 -3.70 -9.60
N SER A 61 -13.18 -4.75 -9.22
CA SER A 61 -13.05 -5.38 -7.90
C SER A 61 -11.65 -5.92 -7.64
N VAL A 62 -11.01 -6.52 -8.64
CA VAL A 62 -9.60 -6.98 -8.53
C VAL A 62 -8.65 -5.81 -8.28
N ARG A 63 -8.85 -4.66 -8.95
CA ARG A 63 -8.03 -3.46 -8.74
C ARG A 63 -8.16 -2.91 -7.32
N ILE A 64 -9.38 -2.81 -6.79
CA ILE A 64 -9.63 -2.38 -5.42
C ILE A 64 -8.94 -3.33 -4.44
N SER A 65 -9.18 -4.64 -4.58
CA SER A 65 -8.59 -5.65 -3.70
C SER A 65 -7.05 -5.61 -3.73
N HIS A 66 -6.45 -5.36 -4.90
CA HIS A 66 -5.01 -5.18 -4.99
C HIS A 66 -4.52 -3.92 -4.26
N ALA A 67 -5.21 -2.81 -4.43
CA ALA A 67 -4.88 -1.56 -3.75
C ALA A 67 -4.99 -1.69 -2.22
N GLU A 68 -6.01 -2.39 -1.71
CA GLU A 68 -6.15 -2.70 -0.28
C GLU A 68 -4.97 -3.53 0.25
N ARG A 69 -4.51 -4.53 -0.52
CA ARG A 69 -3.29 -5.29 -0.16
C ARG A 69 -2.05 -4.40 -0.12
N MET A 70 -1.96 -3.40 -1.00
CA MET A 70 -0.85 -2.44 -0.96
C MET A 70 -0.88 -1.61 0.31
N VAL A 71 -2.04 -1.07 0.70
CA VAL A 71 -2.20 -0.36 1.99
C VAL A 71 -1.75 -1.24 3.15
N LYS A 72 -2.17 -2.51 3.15
CA LYS A 72 -1.77 -3.44 4.20
C LYS A 72 -0.25 -3.64 4.26
N ALA A 73 0.40 -3.78 3.11
CA ALA A 73 1.86 -3.85 3.04
C ALA A 73 2.53 -2.55 3.53
N GLY A 74 1.92 -1.39 3.27
CA GLY A 74 2.36 -0.09 3.81
C GLY A 74 2.27 -0.02 5.34
N GLU A 75 1.19 -0.54 5.94
CA GLU A 75 1.07 -0.66 7.41
C GLU A 75 2.19 -1.53 7.99
N ASP A 76 2.44 -2.69 7.38
CA ASP A 76 3.45 -3.64 7.83
C ASP A 76 4.87 -3.04 7.73
N LEU A 77 5.13 -2.25 6.68
CA LEU A 77 6.38 -1.51 6.47
C LEU A 77 6.58 -0.44 7.57
N VAL A 78 5.55 0.36 7.87
CA VAL A 78 5.59 1.35 8.96
C VAL A 78 5.86 0.66 10.31
N GLY A 79 5.17 -0.45 10.58
CA GLY A 79 5.37 -1.22 11.80
C GLY A 79 6.76 -1.83 11.92
N LEU A 80 7.35 -2.28 10.81
CA LEU A 80 8.72 -2.79 10.78
C LEU A 80 9.73 -1.68 11.05
N ALA A 81 9.61 -0.53 10.39
CA ALA A 81 10.50 0.60 10.59
C ALA A 81 10.49 1.09 12.04
N GLY A 82 9.30 1.16 12.67
CA GLY A 82 9.18 1.49 14.09
C GLY A 82 9.91 0.52 15.01
N ARG A 83 9.70 -0.80 14.82
CA ARG A 83 10.38 -1.83 15.64
C ARG A 83 11.89 -1.80 15.50
N VAL A 84 12.41 -1.53 14.29
CA VAL A 84 13.85 -1.39 14.07
C VAL A 84 14.38 -0.14 14.78
N GLY A 85 13.68 0.99 14.68
CA GLY A 85 14.04 2.22 15.38
C GLY A 85 14.09 2.07 16.90
N ASP A 86 13.08 1.41 17.48
CA ASP A 86 13.04 1.12 18.92
C ASP A 86 14.22 0.24 19.34
N ALA A 87 14.53 -0.80 18.55
CA ALA A 87 15.66 -1.70 18.82
C ALA A 87 17.02 -0.99 18.74
N ASP A 88 17.20 -0.08 17.77
CA ASP A 88 18.43 0.71 17.64
C ASP A 88 18.60 1.70 18.81
N GLN A 89 17.52 2.34 19.24
CA GLN A 89 17.53 3.24 20.39
C GLN A 89 17.84 2.49 21.70
N ASP A 90 17.23 1.33 21.91
CA ASP A 90 17.48 0.46 23.05
C ASP A 90 18.95 -0.01 23.09
N ASN A 91 19.49 -0.44 21.94
CA ASN A 91 20.88 -0.87 21.83
C ASN A 91 21.85 0.30 22.09
N SER A 92 21.59 1.47 21.53
CA SER A 92 22.39 2.68 21.76
C SER A 92 22.41 3.07 23.24
N THR A 93 21.27 3.01 23.91
CA THR A 93 21.15 3.29 25.36
C THR A 93 21.97 2.31 26.18
N ARG A 94 21.84 0.99 25.94
CA ARG A 94 22.61 -0.05 26.65
C ARG A 94 24.12 0.06 26.43
N LEU A 95 24.55 0.38 25.21
CA LEU A 95 25.97 0.59 24.89
C LEU A 95 26.52 1.85 25.57
N GLY A 96 25.73 2.94 25.59
CA GLY A 96 26.08 4.17 26.29
C GLY A 96 26.26 3.96 27.80
N GLU A 97 25.38 3.18 28.42
CA GLU A 97 25.47 2.81 29.85
C GLU A 97 26.68 1.92 30.16
N GLY A 98 27.04 1.00 29.25
CA GLY A 98 28.23 0.16 29.39
C GLY A 98 29.56 0.90 29.21
N SER A 99 29.57 2.00 28.48
CA SER A 99 30.75 2.85 28.22
C SER A 99 31.12 3.75 29.40
N VAL A 100 30.21 4.00 30.34
CA VAL A 100 30.47 4.86 31.53
C VAL A 100 31.32 4.15 32.60
N TRP A 101 31.60 2.86 32.44
CA TRP A 101 32.33 2.04 33.44
C TRP A 101 33.61 1.36 32.91
N ALA A 102 34.17 1.82 31.79
CA ALA A 102 35.47 1.37 31.25
C ALA A 102 36.51 2.49 31.26
#